data_AF-A0A171KUS2-F1
#
_entry.id   AF-A0A171KUS2-F1
#
_cell.length_a   1.000
_cell.length_b   1.000
_cell.length_c   1.000
_cell.angle_alpha   90.00
_cell.angle_beta   90.00
_cell.angle_gamma   90.00
#
_symmetry.space_group_name_H-M   'P 1'
#
loop_
_entity.id
_entity.type
_entity.pdbx_description
1 polymer ?
#
loop_
_entity_poly.entity_id
_entity_poly.type
_entity_poly.pdbx_seq_one_letter_code
_entity_poly.pdbx_strand_id
1 'polypeptide(L)'
;MAVFTPVSDQQARELLERYDLGELVSMRGITAGIENSNFFLSTTRGEFVLTLFEVLTLEQLPFYIELMHHLAQRGIPVPEPQTLKTGERLCSFNGKPCAIVSRLPGGYEPAPSAAHGALIGKTLARAHLAAQDFALHQPNLRGLPWWRQTAPTVRPFLDTRQAELLDRTLAEQEALAAGAAYASLPSGPAHCDLFRDNVLFAGTYEVPIMGGIIDFYFAGCDTWLFDVAVSVNDWCIDRTSGQLDPALASAWLQAYASERPFTAAERDIWPAMLRGAALRFWLSRLYDFFLPRPAQTLKPHDPTHFERVLLQRQGDALVPLP
;
A
#
# COMPACT_ATOMS: atom_id res chain seq x y z
N MET A 1 -11.06 -21.69 6.06
CA MET A 1 -11.05 -21.12 7.42
C MET A 1 -9.64 -20.61 7.64
N ALA A 2 -9.44 -19.28 7.65
CA ALA A 2 -8.11 -18.71 7.89
C ALA A 2 -7.64 -19.16 9.28
N VAL A 3 -6.47 -19.80 9.34
CA VAL A 3 -5.93 -20.36 10.57
C VAL A 3 -5.24 -19.23 11.33
N PHE A 4 -6.00 -18.44 12.07
CA PHE A 4 -5.43 -17.43 12.95
C PHE A 4 -4.67 -18.12 14.09
N THR A 5 -3.40 -17.79 14.29
CA THR A 5 -2.65 -18.27 15.46
C THR A 5 -3.10 -17.52 16.71
N PRO A 6 -3.74 -18.18 17.68
CA PRO A 6 -4.06 -17.56 18.95
C PRO A 6 -2.76 -17.28 19.72
N VAL A 7 -2.77 -16.19 20.47
CA VAL A 7 -1.71 -15.83 21.41
C VAL A 7 -2.37 -15.63 22.77
N SER A 8 -1.87 -16.34 23.79
CA SER A 8 -2.30 -16.14 25.18
C SER A 8 -1.49 -15.03 25.85
N ASP A 9 -2.04 -14.41 26.89
CA ASP A 9 -1.34 -13.39 27.68
C ASP A 9 0.02 -13.86 28.21
N GLN A 10 0.12 -15.14 28.61
CA GLN A 10 1.38 -15.72 29.09
C GLN A 10 2.44 -15.73 27.99
N GLN A 11 2.09 -16.22 26.79
CA GLN A 11 3.01 -16.22 25.65
C GLN A 11 3.38 -14.79 25.21
N ALA A 12 2.44 -13.85 25.27
CA ALA A 12 2.73 -12.44 24.98
C ALA A 12 3.71 -11.83 25.99
N ARG A 13 3.60 -12.15 27.28
CA ARG A 13 4.58 -11.74 28.31
C ARG A 13 5.97 -12.30 28.00
N GLU A 14 6.07 -13.59 27.70
CA GLU A 14 7.33 -14.25 27.34
C GLU A 14 7.97 -13.63 26.09
N LEU A 15 7.15 -13.27 25.08
CA LEU A 15 7.65 -12.56 23.90
C LEU A 15 8.19 -11.17 24.27
N LEU A 16 7.49 -10.42 25.11
CA LEU A 16 7.87 -9.06 25.51
C LEU A 16 9.17 -9.02 26.31
N GLU A 17 9.56 -10.10 27.01
CA GLU A 17 10.86 -10.21 27.67
C GLU A 17 12.05 -10.06 26.70
N ARG A 18 11.84 -10.34 25.41
CA ARG A 18 12.85 -10.19 24.35
C ARG A 18 13.03 -8.75 23.88
N TYR A 19 12.16 -7.84 24.31
CA TYR A 19 12.19 -6.42 23.95
C TYR A 19 12.36 -5.53 25.18
N ASP A 20 12.53 -4.23 24.96
CA ASP A 20 12.53 -3.20 25.99
C ASP A 20 11.24 -2.36 25.92
N LEU A 21 10.08 -3.02 26.00
CA LEU A 21 8.75 -2.40 25.84
C LEU A 21 7.93 -2.40 27.14
N GLY A 22 8.51 -2.80 28.27
CA GLY A 22 7.80 -2.87 29.55
C GLY A 22 6.91 -4.11 29.69
N GLU A 23 6.04 -4.10 30.70
CA GLU A 23 5.19 -5.24 31.07
C GLU A 23 3.85 -5.19 30.33
N LEU A 24 3.29 -6.35 30.01
CA LEU A 24 1.96 -6.46 29.39
C LEU A 24 0.86 -5.98 30.35
N VAL A 25 0.12 -4.97 29.94
CA VAL A 25 -1.09 -4.48 30.62
C VAL A 25 -2.34 -5.14 30.05
N SER A 26 -2.47 -5.16 28.71
CA SER A 26 -3.60 -5.84 28.05
C SER A 26 -3.26 -6.26 26.63
N MET A 27 -3.95 -7.29 26.12
CA MET A 27 -3.85 -7.74 24.73
C MET A 27 -5.25 -7.94 24.15
N ARG A 28 -5.44 -7.52 22.89
CA ARG A 28 -6.70 -7.71 22.17
C ARG A 28 -6.46 -8.09 20.71
N GLY A 29 -7.04 -9.20 20.28
CA GLY A 29 -7.02 -9.61 18.88
C GLY A 29 -7.73 -8.61 17.96
N ILE A 30 -7.20 -8.44 16.75
CA ILE A 30 -7.73 -7.56 15.70
C ILE A 30 -8.39 -8.44 14.65
N THR A 31 -9.72 -8.32 14.52
CA THR A 31 -10.51 -9.10 13.56
C THR A 31 -10.55 -8.50 12.15
N ALA A 32 -10.00 -7.28 11.97
CA ALA A 32 -10.04 -6.55 10.70
C ALA A 32 -8.96 -6.97 9.69
N GLY A 33 -8.08 -7.92 10.03
CA GLY A 33 -7.02 -8.43 9.14
C GLY A 33 -7.40 -9.75 8.49
N ILE A 34 -7.13 -9.89 7.19
CA ILE A 34 -7.50 -11.08 6.40
C ILE A 34 -6.34 -12.06 6.16
N GLU A 35 -5.11 -11.58 6.20
CA GLU A 35 -3.93 -12.40 5.91
C GLU A 35 -3.08 -12.69 7.14
N ASN A 36 -3.04 -11.81 8.15
CA ASN A 36 -2.15 -11.96 9.31
C ASN A 36 -2.91 -11.97 10.63
N SER A 37 -2.37 -12.67 11.63
CA SER A 37 -2.89 -12.63 13.00
C SER A 37 -2.34 -11.39 13.69
N ASN A 38 -3.21 -10.41 13.98
CA ASN A 38 -2.82 -9.12 14.55
C ASN A 38 -3.42 -8.92 15.95
N PHE A 39 -2.64 -8.35 16.86
CA PHE A 39 -3.03 -8.10 18.25
C PHE A 39 -2.61 -6.69 18.67
N PHE A 40 -3.53 -5.92 19.24
CA PHE A 40 -3.17 -4.74 20.02
C PHE A 40 -2.53 -5.17 21.33
N LEU A 41 -1.39 -4.56 21.66
CA LEU A 41 -0.67 -4.75 22.92
C LEU A 41 -0.58 -3.41 23.65
N SER A 42 -1.15 -3.33 24.84
CA SER A 42 -0.89 -2.23 25.78
C SER A 42 0.17 -2.69 26.76
N THR A 43 1.25 -1.93 26.90
CA THR A 43 2.30 -2.17 27.89
C THR A 43 2.47 -0.97 28.82
N THR A 44 3.28 -1.13 29.86
CA THR A 44 3.63 -0.02 30.76
C THR A 44 4.46 1.09 30.09
N ARG A 45 4.93 0.89 28.85
CA ARG A 45 5.74 1.87 28.10
C ARG A 45 5.09 2.36 26.81
N GLY A 46 3.93 1.84 26.42
CA GLY A 46 3.24 2.31 25.23
C GLY A 46 2.24 1.33 24.64
N GLU A 47 1.82 1.65 23.42
CA GLU A 47 0.84 0.88 22.66
C GLU A 47 1.49 0.35 21.38
N PHE A 48 1.29 -0.94 21.12
CA PHE A 48 1.93 -1.66 20.03
C PHE A 48 0.94 -2.55 19.29
N VAL A 49 1.36 -3.03 18.13
CA VAL A 49 0.68 -4.07 17.37
C VAL A 49 1.65 -5.22 17.17
N LEU A 50 1.26 -6.41 17.61
CA LEU A 50 1.93 -7.66 17.29
C LEU A 50 1.30 -8.27 16.04
N THR A 51 2.13 -8.57 15.04
CA THR A 51 1.72 -9.27 13.83
C THR A 51 2.45 -10.61 13.76
N LEU A 52 1.69 -11.70 13.64
CA LEU A 52 2.21 -13.01 13.23
C LEU A 52 1.88 -13.21 11.75
N PHE A 53 2.90 -13.48 10.97
CA PHE A 53 2.79 -13.64 9.52
C PHE A 53 2.35 -15.06 9.17
N GLU A 54 1.21 -15.16 8.49
CA GLU A 54 0.59 -16.45 8.15
C GLU A 54 1.09 -17.01 6.81
N VAL A 55 1.45 -16.10 5.89
CA VAL A 55 1.80 -16.42 4.50
C VAL A 55 3.26 -16.11 4.20
N LEU A 56 3.74 -14.92 4.60
CA LEU A 56 5.11 -14.50 4.34
C LEU A 56 6.10 -15.21 5.25
N THR A 57 7.20 -15.69 4.67
CA THR A 57 8.29 -16.33 5.42
C THR A 57 9.26 -15.29 5.98
N LEU A 58 10.12 -15.71 6.92
CA LEU A 58 11.10 -14.82 7.55
C LEU A 58 12.08 -14.22 6.55
N GLU A 59 12.37 -14.92 5.45
CA GLU A 59 13.27 -14.48 4.38
C GLU A 59 12.63 -13.45 3.45
N GLN A 60 11.29 -13.41 3.38
CA GLN A 60 10.54 -12.47 2.53
C GLN A 60 10.23 -11.14 3.24
N LEU A 61 10.24 -11.14 4.57
CA LEU A 61 9.88 -10.00 5.39
C LEU A 61 10.90 -8.86 5.53
N PRO A 62 12.23 -9.05 5.35
CA PRO A 62 13.21 -8.01 5.68
C PRO A 62 12.95 -6.70 4.96
N PHE A 63 12.61 -6.72 3.66
CA PHE A 63 12.37 -5.48 2.92
C PHE A 63 11.28 -4.61 3.57
N TYR A 64 10.13 -5.19 3.91
CA TYR A 64 9.00 -4.45 4.47
C TYR A 64 9.28 -3.90 5.87
N ILE A 65 9.85 -4.75 6.75
CA ILE A 65 10.15 -4.36 8.13
C ILE A 65 11.25 -3.30 8.17
N GLU A 66 12.32 -3.50 7.42
CA GLU A 66 13.42 -2.54 7.38
C GLU A 66 13.01 -1.23 6.72
N LEU A 67 12.14 -1.25 5.71
CA LEU A 67 11.59 -0.03 5.10
C LEU A 67 10.76 0.77 6.11
N MET A 68 9.84 0.12 6.81
CA MET A 68 9.04 0.78 7.86
C MET A 68 9.94 1.39 8.94
N HIS A 69 10.96 0.65 9.39
CA HIS A 69 11.91 1.16 10.38
C HIS A 69 12.71 2.36 9.85
N HIS A 70 13.23 2.28 8.63
CA HIS A 70 13.99 3.35 7.97
C HIS A 70 13.19 4.65 7.82
N LEU A 71 11.91 4.51 7.45
CA LEU A 71 10.96 5.62 7.31
C LEU A 71 10.59 6.23 8.67
N ALA A 72 10.29 5.40 9.67
CA ALA A 72 9.95 5.86 11.02
C ALA A 72 11.11 6.64 11.65
N GLN A 73 12.35 6.14 11.52
CA GLN A 73 13.55 6.81 12.00
C GLN A 73 13.82 8.17 11.31
N ARG A 74 13.20 8.41 10.15
CA ARG A 74 13.22 9.69 9.42
C ARG A 74 11.96 10.54 9.66
N GLY A 75 11.16 10.19 10.67
CA GLY A 75 10.00 10.96 11.10
C GLY A 75 8.79 10.86 10.15
N ILE A 76 8.76 9.85 9.29
CA ILE A 76 7.56 9.52 8.51
C ILE A 76 6.60 8.75 9.43
N PRO A 77 5.32 9.13 9.52
CA PRO A 77 4.37 8.48 10.41
C PRO A 77 3.95 7.13 9.82
N VAL A 78 4.72 6.09 10.12
CA VAL A 78 4.46 4.68 9.78
C VAL A 78 4.62 3.83 11.04
N PRO A 79 4.07 2.60 11.11
CA PRO A 79 4.33 1.70 12.22
C PRO A 79 5.84 1.46 12.34
N GLU A 80 6.43 1.85 13.47
CA GLU A 80 7.84 1.65 13.74
C GLU A 80 8.07 0.23 14.26
N PRO A 81 8.81 -0.64 13.55
CA PRO A 81 9.17 -1.94 14.06
C PRO A 81 10.12 -1.83 15.24
N GLN A 82 9.75 -2.52 16.33
CA GLN A 82 10.48 -2.54 17.58
C GLN A 82 11.66 -3.50 17.50
N THR A 83 12.80 -3.08 18.04
CA THR A 83 14.03 -3.87 18.01
C THR A 83 14.10 -4.80 19.22
N LEU A 84 14.35 -6.08 18.95
CA LEU A 84 14.67 -7.09 19.95
C LEU A 84 15.98 -6.72 20.66
N LYS A 85 16.19 -7.25 21.87
CA LYS A 85 17.48 -7.15 22.59
C LYS A 85 18.65 -7.76 21.79
N THR A 86 18.38 -8.59 20.79
CA THR A 86 19.37 -9.15 19.85
C THR A 86 19.80 -8.16 18.76
N GLY A 87 19.08 -7.04 18.59
CA GLY A 87 19.30 -6.07 17.50
C GLY A 87 18.44 -6.31 16.25
N GLU A 88 17.74 -7.44 16.18
CA GLU A 88 16.84 -7.79 15.07
C GLU A 88 15.45 -7.16 15.25
N ARG A 89 14.68 -7.02 14.16
CA ARG A 89 13.27 -6.56 14.20
C ARG A 89 12.24 -7.64 13.86
N LEU A 90 12.73 -8.81 13.43
CA LEU A 90 11.93 -9.98 13.10
C LEU A 90 12.29 -11.11 14.07
N CYS A 91 11.28 -11.89 14.44
CA CYS A 91 11.42 -13.06 15.29
C CYS A 91 10.64 -14.25 14.74
N SER A 92 10.91 -15.44 15.29
CA SER A 92 9.92 -16.53 15.26
C SER A 92 9.19 -16.60 16.61
N PHE A 93 7.87 -16.80 16.55
CA PHE A 93 6.99 -16.96 17.70
C PHE A 93 5.79 -17.82 17.29
N ASN A 94 5.45 -18.81 18.13
CA ASN A 94 4.43 -19.83 17.80
C ASN A 94 4.61 -20.47 16.41
N GLY A 95 5.88 -20.70 16.01
CA GLY A 95 6.24 -21.32 14.73
C GLY A 95 6.05 -20.42 13.50
N LYS A 96 5.79 -19.12 13.69
CA LYS A 96 5.58 -18.16 12.60
C LYS A 96 6.52 -16.96 12.73
N PRO A 97 6.88 -16.31 11.62
CA PRO A 97 7.55 -15.02 11.70
C PRO A 97 6.67 -14.00 12.44
N CYS A 98 7.28 -13.13 13.23
CA CYS A 98 6.61 -12.09 13.99
C CYS A 98 7.37 -10.77 13.96
N ALA A 99 6.61 -9.67 14.09
CA ALA A 99 7.12 -8.35 14.40
C ALA A 99 6.19 -7.65 15.40
N ILE A 100 6.77 -6.82 16.26
CA ILE A 100 6.02 -5.84 17.06
C ILE A 100 6.29 -4.47 16.47
N VAL A 101 5.25 -3.70 16.18
CA VAL A 101 5.34 -2.32 15.66
C VAL A 101 4.63 -1.34 16.59
N SER A 102 4.99 -0.07 16.54
CA SER A 102 4.25 0.99 17.26
C SER A 102 2.80 1.06 16.78
N ARG A 103 1.86 1.28 17.70
CA ARG A 103 0.47 1.56 17.32
C ARG A 103 0.32 3.03 16.92
N LEU A 104 -0.13 3.26 15.68
CA LEU A 104 -0.45 4.59 15.20
C LEU A 104 -1.82 5.07 15.70
N PRO A 105 -2.00 6.38 15.95
CA PRO A 105 -3.28 6.94 16.39
C PRO A 105 -4.25 7.09 15.21
N GLY A 106 -5.55 7.18 15.54
CA GLY A 106 -6.59 7.51 14.58
C GLY A 106 -7.28 6.32 13.91
N GLY A 107 -8.05 6.64 12.87
CA GLY A 107 -8.79 5.70 12.04
C GLY A 107 -8.81 6.14 10.58
N TYR A 108 -9.22 5.26 9.68
CA TYR A 108 -9.35 5.63 8.26
C TYR A 108 -10.60 6.49 8.02
N GLU A 109 -10.55 7.38 7.03
CA GLU A 109 -11.69 8.19 6.61
C GLU A 109 -12.26 7.63 5.29
N PRO A 110 -13.48 7.05 5.29
CA PRO A 110 -14.07 6.48 4.09
C PRO A 110 -14.36 7.52 2.99
N ALA A 111 -14.63 8.78 3.34
CA ALA A 111 -14.97 9.87 2.43
C ALA A 111 -14.02 11.08 2.65
N PRO A 112 -12.72 10.94 2.33
CA PRO A 112 -11.71 11.94 2.64
C PRO A 112 -11.97 13.25 1.90
N SER A 113 -11.82 14.37 2.62
CA SER A 113 -11.86 15.71 2.03
C SER A 113 -10.55 16.06 1.29
N ALA A 114 -10.54 17.17 0.55
CA ALA A 114 -9.32 17.69 -0.08
C ALA A 114 -8.18 17.93 0.93
N ALA A 115 -8.50 18.31 2.18
CA ALA A 115 -7.50 18.50 3.23
C ALA A 115 -6.82 17.19 3.65
N HIS A 116 -7.59 16.08 3.73
CA HIS A 116 -7.03 14.75 3.94
C HIS A 116 -6.13 14.35 2.78
N GLY A 117 -6.59 14.56 1.54
CA GLY A 117 -5.83 14.29 0.31
C GLY A 117 -4.50 15.05 0.26
N ALA A 118 -4.51 16.35 0.59
CA ALA A 118 -3.29 17.15 0.65
C ALA A 118 -2.30 16.62 1.71
N LEU A 119 -2.80 16.21 2.89
CA LEU A 119 -1.96 15.69 3.96
C LEU A 119 -1.26 14.39 3.56
N ILE A 120 -1.97 13.46 2.92
CA ILE A 120 -1.37 12.22 2.45
C ILE A 120 -0.45 12.44 1.23
N GLY A 121 -0.80 13.33 0.30
CA GLY A 121 0.08 13.68 -0.84
C GLY A 121 1.43 14.21 -0.38
N LYS A 122 1.42 15.15 0.59
CA LYS A 122 2.64 15.66 1.25
C LYS A 122 3.41 14.56 1.98
N THR A 123 2.71 13.69 2.71
CA THR A 123 3.34 12.62 3.50
C THR A 123 4.00 11.56 2.60
N LEU A 124 3.36 11.18 1.49
CA LEU A 124 3.92 10.24 0.52
C LEU A 124 5.18 10.81 -0.14
N ALA A 125 5.17 12.07 -0.56
CA ALA A 125 6.36 12.71 -1.15
C ALA A 125 7.54 12.70 -0.17
N ARG A 126 7.29 13.02 1.11
CA ARG A 126 8.30 12.92 2.17
C ARG A 126 8.78 11.49 2.39
N ALA A 127 7.90 10.50 2.31
CA ALA A 127 8.27 9.08 2.43
C ALA A 127 9.19 8.63 1.29
N HIS A 128 8.87 9.00 0.04
CA HIS A 128 9.75 8.74 -1.11
C HIS A 128 11.15 9.33 -0.93
N LEU A 129 11.22 10.62 -0.56
CA LEU A 129 12.51 11.28 -0.31
C LEU A 129 13.28 10.64 0.85
N ALA A 130 12.59 10.26 1.93
CA ALA A 130 13.20 9.59 3.07
C ALA A 130 13.71 8.17 2.73
N ALA A 131 13.15 7.51 1.72
CA ALA A 131 13.55 6.18 1.28
C ALA A 131 14.66 6.16 0.22
N GLN A 132 15.12 7.32 -0.27
CA GLN A 132 16.06 7.41 -1.40
C GLN A 132 17.39 6.67 -1.15
N ASP A 133 17.85 6.64 0.11
CA ASP A 133 19.09 5.99 0.54
C ASP A 133 18.85 4.62 1.21
N PHE A 134 17.64 4.06 1.11
CA PHE A 134 17.34 2.75 1.66
C PHE A 134 18.10 1.65 0.91
N ALA A 135 18.81 0.80 1.65
CA ALA A 135 19.79 -0.12 1.08
C ALA A 135 19.19 -1.41 0.48
N LEU A 136 18.07 -1.90 1.02
CA LEU A 136 17.47 -3.14 0.52
C LEU A 136 16.69 -2.87 -0.76
N HIS A 137 16.74 -3.86 -1.67
CA HIS A 137 16.04 -3.80 -2.92
C HIS A 137 15.11 -5.01 -3.07
N GLN A 138 13.84 -4.74 -3.37
CA GLN A 138 12.83 -5.73 -3.72
C GLN A 138 12.05 -5.17 -4.90
N PRO A 139 11.86 -5.88 -6.02
CA PRO A 139 11.02 -5.39 -7.11
C PRO A 139 9.56 -5.31 -6.67
N ASN A 140 8.77 -4.40 -7.26
CA ASN A 140 7.31 -4.45 -7.13
C ASN A 140 6.78 -5.82 -7.63
N LEU A 141 6.34 -6.66 -6.69
CA LEU A 141 5.86 -8.02 -6.98
C LEU A 141 4.54 -8.04 -7.76
N ARG A 142 3.85 -6.90 -7.85
CA ARG A 142 2.65 -6.69 -8.66
C ARG A 142 2.89 -5.70 -9.81
N GLY A 143 4.15 -5.53 -10.23
CA GLY A 143 4.53 -4.70 -11.39
C GLY A 143 4.33 -5.40 -12.74
N LEU A 144 4.83 -4.77 -13.82
CA LEU A 144 4.66 -5.24 -15.21
C LEU A 144 5.02 -6.73 -15.45
N PRO A 145 6.10 -7.31 -14.87
CA PRO A 145 6.38 -8.74 -15.02
C PRO A 145 5.22 -9.62 -14.54
N TRP A 146 4.58 -9.23 -13.43
CA TRP A 146 3.40 -9.93 -12.91
C TRP A 146 2.19 -9.74 -13.83
N TRP A 147 1.98 -8.53 -14.37
CA TRP A 147 0.87 -8.29 -15.32
C TRP A 147 0.94 -9.19 -16.55
N ARG A 148 2.13 -9.34 -17.14
CA ARG A 148 2.38 -10.21 -18.29
C ARG A 148 2.05 -11.68 -18.01
N GLN A 149 2.32 -12.14 -16.80
CA GLN A 149 2.04 -13.52 -16.40
C GLN A 149 0.56 -13.73 -16.08
N THR A 150 -0.10 -12.75 -15.46
CA THR A 150 -1.46 -12.91 -14.96
C THR A 150 -2.54 -12.60 -15.99
N ALA A 151 -2.32 -11.62 -16.87
CA ALA A 151 -3.31 -11.24 -17.89
C ALA A 151 -3.79 -12.45 -18.73
N PRO A 152 -2.91 -13.34 -19.25
CA PRO A 152 -3.35 -14.52 -19.98
C PRO A 152 -4.19 -15.50 -19.16
N THR A 153 -4.00 -15.56 -17.83
CA THR A 153 -4.74 -16.47 -16.96
C THR A 153 -6.16 -16.00 -16.66
N VAL A 154 -6.40 -14.69 -16.65
CA VAL A 154 -7.74 -14.12 -16.41
C VAL A 154 -8.52 -13.90 -17.70
N ARG A 155 -7.83 -13.70 -18.84
CA ARG A 155 -8.41 -13.42 -20.15
C ARG A 155 -9.53 -14.37 -20.58
N PRO A 156 -9.49 -15.70 -20.32
CA PRO A 156 -10.57 -16.61 -20.69
C PRO A 156 -11.91 -16.34 -19.99
N PHE A 157 -11.92 -15.57 -18.90
CA PHE A 157 -13.13 -15.24 -18.14
C PHE A 157 -13.74 -13.89 -18.54
N LEU A 158 -13.09 -13.13 -19.43
CA LEU A 158 -13.50 -11.80 -19.82
C LEU A 158 -14.40 -11.82 -21.05
N ASP A 159 -15.34 -10.86 -21.11
CA ASP A 159 -16.03 -10.59 -22.37
C ASP A 159 -15.10 -9.92 -23.40
N THR A 160 -15.59 -9.77 -24.64
CA THR A 160 -14.80 -9.17 -25.73
C THR A 160 -14.28 -7.77 -25.39
N ARG A 161 -15.12 -6.92 -24.78
CA ARG A 161 -14.76 -5.53 -24.48
C ARG A 161 -13.73 -5.46 -23.35
N GLN A 162 -13.89 -6.29 -22.33
CA GLN A 162 -12.95 -6.40 -21.22
C GLN A 162 -11.60 -6.96 -21.70
N ALA A 163 -11.60 -8.00 -22.54
CA ALA A 163 -10.39 -8.55 -23.11
C ALA A 163 -9.63 -7.51 -23.97
N GLU A 164 -10.35 -6.75 -24.81
CA GLU A 164 -9.75 -5.65 -25.58
C GLU A 164 -9.17 -4.54 -24.70
N LEU A 165 -9.88 -4.16 -23.62
CA LEU A 165 -9.40 -3.16 -22.66
C LEU A 165 -8.11 -3.64 -21.97
N LEU A 166 -8.09 -4.91 -21.52
CA LEU A 166 -6.93 -5.54 -20.89
C LEU A 166 -5.73 -5.57 -21.85
N ASP A 167 -5.92 -6.15 -23.03
CA ASP A 167 -4.85 -6.36 -24.01
C ASP A 167 -4.26 -5.03 -24.49
N ARG A 168 -5.11 -4.04 -24.81
CA ARG A 168 -4.67 -2.71 -25.26
C ARG A 168 -3.92 -1.97 -24.16
N THR A 169 -4.43 -1.98 -22.93
CA THR A 169 -3.78 -1.26 -21.82
C THR A 169 -2.46 -1.93 -21.47
N LEU A 170 -2.40 -3.27 -21.43
CA LEU A 170 -1.15 -3.99 -21.19
C LEU A 170 -0.10 -3.66 -22.27
N ALA A 171 -0.47 -3.70 -23.55
CA ALA A 171 0.43 -3.36 -24.65
C ALA A 171 0.95 -1.90 -24.55
N GLU A 172 0.10 -0.94 -24.16
CA GLU A 172 0.53 0.44 -23.89
C GLU A 172 1.59 0.49 -22.78
N GLN A 173 1.37 -0.21 -21.67
CA GLN A 173 2.31 -0.22 -20.54
C GLN A 173 3.63 -0.91 -20.89
N GLU A 174 3.59 -1.95 -21.72
CA GLU A 174 4.79 -2.61 -22.22
C GLU A 174 5.62 -1.70 -23.13
N ALA A 175 4.97 -0.96 -24.03
CA ALA A 175 5.62 0.01 -24.89
C ALA A 175 6.20 1.18 -24.09
N LEU A 176 5.45 1.66 -23.09
CA LEU A 176 5.89 2.73 -22.19
C LEU A 176 7.15 2.32 -21.42
N ALA A 177 7.15 1.12 -20.81
CA ALA A 177 8.27 0.61 -20.02
C ALA A 177 9.55 0.40 -20.85
N ALA A 178 9.44 0.22 -22.17
CA ALA A 178 10.57 0.15 -23.09
C ALA A 178 11.12 1.52 -23.52
N GLY A 179 10.41 2.61 -23.21
CA GLY A 179 10.75 3.97 -23.63
C GLY A 179 11.74 4.69 -22.72
N ALA A 180 12.49 5.64 -23.29
CA ALA A 180 13.49 6.44 -22.56
C ALA A 180 12.89 7.31 -21.45
N ALA A 181 11.66 7.82 -21.64
CA ALA A 181 10.97 8.61 -20.64
C ALA A 181 10.74 7.79 -19.36
N TYR A 182 10.25 6.55 -19.48
CA TYR A 182 10.07 5.65 -18.35
C TYR A 182 11.38 5.30 -17.66
N ALA A 183 12.43 5.00 -18.43
CA ALA A 183 13.76 4.70 -17.89
C ALA A 183 14.39 5.87 -17.10
N SER A 184 13.98 7.12 -17.38
CA SER A 184 14.47 8.32 -16.70
C SER A 184 13.69 8.70 -15.43
N LEU A 185 12.59 8.01 -15.13
CA LEU A 185 11.76 8.34 -13.97
C LEU A 185 12.51 8.06 -12.66
N PRO A 186 12.38 8.94 -11.66
CA PRO A 186 12.85 8.61 -10.32
C PRO A 186 12.09 7.41 -9.76
N SER A 187 12.84 6.49 -9.19
CA SER A 187 12.35 5.23 -8.63
C SER A 187 13.07 4.93 -7.31
N GLY A 188 12.46 4.05 -6.52
CA GLY A 188 12.94 3.67 -5.21
C GLY A 188 11.85 2.90 -4.47
N PRO A 189 12.02 2.63 -3.17
CA PRO A 189 10.96 2.04 -2.37
C PRO A 189 9.69 2.90 -2.45
N ALA A 190 8.57 2.24 -2.70
CA ALA A 190 7.23 2.80 -2.80
C ALA A 190 6.24 1.90 -2.05
N HIS A 191 5.11 2.45 -1.63
CA HIS A 191 4.07 1.69 -0.94
C HIS A 191 3.34 0.73 -1.90
N CYS A 192 3.11 1.17 -3.14
CA CYS A 192 2.47 0.40 -4.22
C CYS A 192 1.00 0.02 -3.97
N ASP A 193 0.39 0.53 -2.89
CA ASP A 193 -0.95 0.16 -2.42
C ASP A 193 -1.57 1.24 -1.50
N LEU A 194 -1.25 2.52 -1.71
CA LEU A 194 -1.63 3.60 -0.79
C LEU A 194 -3.09 4.05 -0.98
N PHE A 195 -4.02 3.18 -0.60
CA PHE A 195 -5.46 3.47 -0.55
C PHE A 195 -5.87 4.16 0.74
N ARG A 196 -7.07 4.74 0.73
CA ARG A 196 -7.61 5.49 1.89
C ARG A 196 -7.77 4.68 3.16
N ASP A 197 -7.98 3.37 3.06
CA ASP A 197 -8.06 2.44 4.19
C ASP A 197 -6.69 2.10 4.79
N ASN A 198 -5.60 2.35 4.07
CA ASN A 198 -4.22 2.21 4.54
C ASN A 198 -3.67 3.49 5.18
N VAL A 199 -4.51 4.49 5.43
CA VAL A 199 -4.12 5.76 6.03
C VAL A 199 -5.02 6.12 7.20
N LEU A 200 -4.39 6.44 8.33
CA LEU A 200 -5.07 6.80 9.56
C LEU A 200 -5.00 8.31 9.79
N PHE A 201 -6.09 8.86 10.31
CA PHE A 201 -6.21 10.25 10.75
C PHE A 201 -6.65 10.31 12.21
N ALA A 202 -5.97 11.15 12.99
CA ALA A 202 -6.20 11.33 14.42
C ALA A 202 -6.95 12.63 14.77
N GLY A 203 -7.18 13.50 13.78
CA GLY A 203 -7.90 14.78 13.93
C GLY A 203 -9.40 14.65 13.71
N THR A 204 -10.09 15.80 13.63
CA THR A 204 -11.49 15.84 13.18
C THR A 204 -11.54 15.90 11.65
N TYR A 205 -12.73 15.75 11.08
CA TYR A 205 -12.92 15.83 9.63
C TYR A 205 -12.52 17.21 9.06
N GLU A 206 -12.84 18.28 9.78
CA GLU A 206 -12.54 19.67 9.39
C GLU A 206 -11.07 20.02 9.60
N VAL A 207 -10.41 19.40 10.58
CA VAL A 207 -9.01 19.62 10.92
C VAL A 207 -8.29 18.27 11.01
N PRO A 208 -8.02 17.63 9.87
CA PRO A 208 -7.38 16.32 9.86
C PRO A 208 -5.94 16.41 10.36
N ILE A 209 -5.54 15.43 11.16
CA ILE A 209 -4.18 15.26 11.66
C ILE A 209 -3.70 13.90 11.20
N MET A 210 -2.48 13.84 10.65
CA MET A 210 -1.89 12.62 10.12
C MET A 210 -1.69 11.63 11.27
N GLY A 211 -2.37 10.49 11.22
CA GLY A 211 -2.15 9.37 12.14
C GLY A 211 -1.00 8.49 11.65
N GLY A 212 -1.03 8.14 10.38
CA GLY A 212 0.10 7.51 9.67
C GLY A 212 -0.34 6.56 8.55
N ILE A 213 0.64 6.00 7.85
CA ILE A 213 0.46 5.06 6.74
C ILE A 213 0.73 3.66 7.26
N ILE A 214 -0.16 2.70 6.99
CA ILE A 214 -0.05 1.30 7.41
C ILE A 214 -0.01 0.36 6.20
N ASP A 215 0.20 -0.93 6.45
CA ASP A 215 0.12 -2.02 5.46
C ASP A 215 1.14 -1.95 4.31
N PHE A 216 2.42 -2.02 4.68
CA PHE A 216 3.54 -2.01 3.74
C PHE A 216 3.78 -3.35 3.04
N TYR A 217 2.93 -4.37 3.17
CA TYR A 217 3.24 -5.72 2.68
C TYR A 217 3.09 -5.88 1.15
N PHE A 218 2.70 -4.82 0.44
CA PHE A 218 2.81 -4.69 -1.01
C PHE A 218 3.97 -3.80 -1.47
N ALA A 219 4.73 -3.22 -0.54
CA ALA A 219 5.80 -2.28 -0.86
C ALA A 219 6.89 -2.95 -1.71
N GLY A 220 7.47 -2.16 -2.60
CA GLY A 220 8.54 -2.60 -3.48
C GLY A 220 9.18 -1.41 -4.16
N CYS A 221 10.28 -1.65 -4.86
CA CYS A 221 10.91 -0.65 -5.70
C CYS A 221 10.14 -0.53 -7.02
N ASP A 222 9.61 0.66 -7.26
CA ASP A 222 8.95 1.06 -8.51
C ASP A 222 9.23 2.55 -8.78
N THR A 223 8.73 3.06 -9.89
CA THR A 223 8.68 4.49 -10.17
C THR A 223 7.77 5.16 -9.13
N TRP A 224 8.21 6.26 -8.53
CA TRP A 224 7.39 6.96 -7.54
C TRP A 224 6.11 7.55 -8.14
N LEU A 225 6.10 7.76 -9.46
CA LEU A 225 4.91 8.16 -10.20
C LEU A 225 3.83 7.05 -10.20
N PHE A 226 4.22 5.78 -10.16
CA PHE A 226 3.26 4.68 -10.02
C PHE A 226 2.50 4.80 -8.70
N ASP A 227 3.19 5.04 -7.58
CA ASP A 227 2.56 5.17 -6.25
C ASP A 227 1.62 6.40 -6.16
N VAL A 228 2.01 7.48 -6.84
CA VAL A 228 1.15 8.67 -7.03
C VAL A 228 -0.11 8.31 -7.83
N ALA A 229 0.02 7.57 -8.93
CA ALA A 229 -1.11 7.14 -9.75
C ALA A 229 -2.05 6.18 -8.99
N VAL A 230 -1.51 5.27 -8.18
CA VAL A 230 -2.27 4.41 -7.28
C VAL A 230 -3.11 5.26 -6.33
N SER A 231 -2.47 6.23 -5.67
CA SER A 231 -3.14 7.12 -4.72
C SER A 231 -4.22 7.96 -5.40
N VAL A 232 -3.94 8.59 -6.53
CA VAL A 232 -4.94 9.41 -7.25
C VAL A 232 -6.14 8.59 -7.70
N ASN A 233 -5.93 7.34 -8.14
CA ASN A 233 -7.00 6.44 -8.56
C ASN A 233 -7.90 5.95 -7.43
N ASP A 234 -7.46 6.00 -6.17
CA ASP A 234 -8.34 5.72 -5.02
C ASP A 234 -8.85 7.00 -4.38
N TRP A 235 -7.98 7.95 -4.03
CA TRP A 235 -8.33 9.11 -3.20
C TRP A 235 -9.17 10.16 -3.91
N CYS A 236 -8.99 10.31 -5.23
CA CYS A 236 -9.48 11.48 -5.97
C CYS A 236 -10.64 11.13 -6.91
N ILE A 237 -11.45 10.13 -6.58
CA ILE A 237 -12.54 9.66 -7.46
C ILE A 237 -13.91 9.68 -6.79
N ASP A 238 -14.95 9.85 -7.61
CA ASP A 238 -16.28 9.36 -7.28
C ASP A 238 -16.26 7.82 -7.35
N ARG A 239 -16.46 7.13 -6.22
CA ARG A 239 -16.33 5.67 -6.14
C ARG A 239 -17.40 4.90 -6.92
N THR A 240 -18.53 5.54 -7.17
CA THR A 240 -19.65 4.93 -7.90
C THR A 240 -19.31 4.84 -9.37
N SER A 241 -18.90 5.95 -9.99
CA SER A 241 -18.63 6.08 -11.41
C SER A 241 -17.16 5.81 -11.81
N GLY A 242 -16.22 5.95 -10.89
CA GLY A 242 -14.77 5.94 -11.15
C GLY A 242 -14.22 7.25 -11.73
N GLN A 243 -15.07 8.27 -11.89
CA GLN A 243 -14.66 9.56 -12.43
C GLN A 243 -13.69 10.26 -11.47
N LEU A 244 -12.67 10.90 -12.03
CA LEU A 244 -11.74 11.70 -11.25
C LEU A 244 -12.42 13.01 -10.84
N ASP A 245 -12.36 13.35 -9.57
CA ASP A 245 -12.73 14.66 -9.05
C ASP A 245 -11.55 15.63 -9.27
N PRO A 246 -11.71 16.67 -10.11
CA PRO A 246 -10.59 17.56 -10.42
C PRO A 246 -10.06 18.35 -9.22
N ALA A 247 -10.93 18.70 -8.28
CA ALA A 247 -10.54 19.48 -7.10
C ALA A 247 -9.74 18.62 -6.12
N LEU A 248 -10.18 17.38 -5.87
CA LEU A 248 -9.44 16.44 -5.03
C LEU A 248 -8.08 16.10 -5.65
N ALA A 249 -8.05 15.78 -6.95
CA ALA A 249 -6.82 15.44 -7.65
C ALA A 249 -5.84 16.61 -7.67
N SER A 250 -6.31 17.84 -7.94
CA SER A 250 -5.44 19.02 -7.93
C SER A 250 -4.84 19.28 -6.55
N ALA A 251 -5.64 19.21 -5.48
CA ALA A 251 -5.17 19.41 -4.11
C ALA A 251 -4.13 18.34 -3.70
N TRP A 252 -4.39 17.07 -4.03
CA TRP A 252 -3.47 15.97 -3.74
C TRP A 252 -2.13 16.15 -4.47
N LEU A 253 -2.19 16.40 -5.78
CA LEU A 253 -1.00 16.53 -6.63
C LEU A 253 -0.16 17.76 -6.28
N GLN A 254 -0.80 18.90 -5.98
CA GLN A 254 -0.08 20.11 -5.53
C GLN A 254 0.62 19.88 -4.19
N ALA A 255 -0.03 19.20 -3.25
CA ALA A 255 0.57 18.91 -1.96
C ALA A 255 1.79 17.99 -2.09
N TYR A 256 1.71 16.96 -2.92
CA TYR A 256 2.86 16.11 -3.24
C TYR A 256 3.99 16.94 -3.89
N ALA A 257 3.66 17.72 -4.92
CA ALA A 257 4.63 18.54 -5.66
C ALA A 257 5.33 19.60 -4.80
N SER A 258 4.67 20.06 -3.73
CA SER A 258 5.25 21.02 -2.79
C SER A 258 6.45 20.48 -1.99
N GLU A 259 6.54 19.16 -1.83
CA GLU A 259 7.67 18.48 -1.19
C GLU A 259 8.64 17.91 -2.24
N ARG A 260 8.09 17.35 -3.33
CA ARG A 260 8.86 16.76 -4.43
C ARG A 260 8.25 17.14 -5.78
N PRO A 261 8.80 18.15 -6.48
CA PRO A 261 8.33 18.56 -7.79
C PRO A 261 8.38 17.44 -8.84
N PHE A 262 7.41 17.44 -9.77
CA PHE A 262 7.37 16.50 -10.88
C PHE A 262 8.29 16.93 -12.03
N THR A 263 9.03 15.96 -12.56
CA THR A 263 9.90 16.11 -13.73
C THR A 263 9.08 16.21 -15.03
N ALA A 264 9.73 16.63 -16.12
CA ALA A 264 9.11 16.66 -17.45
C ALA A 264 8.69 15.24 -17.90
N ALA A 265 9.58 14.25 -17.71
CA ALA A 265 9.28 12.86 -18.06
C ALA A 265 8.07 12.30 -17.30
N GLU A 266 7.89 12.65 -16.02
CA GLU A 266 6.70 12.28 -15.25
C GLU A 266 5.42 12.90 -15.81
N ARG A 267 5.47 14.17 -16.23
CA ARG A 267 4.33 14.86 -16.85
C ARG A 267 3.92 14.22 -18.17
N ASP A 268 4.91 13.91 -19.00
CA ASP A 268 4.68 13.35 -20.33
C ASP A 268 3.95 12.00 -20.28
N ILE A 269 4.26 11.18 -19.28
CA ILE A 269 3.71 9.83 -19.17
C ILE A 269 2.53 9.71 -18.18
N TRP A 270 2.20 10.79 -17.47
CA TRP A 270 1.21 10.78 -16.40
C TRP A 270 -0.13 10.12 -16.77
N PRO A 271 -0.75 10.44 -17.93
CA PRO A 271 -1.97 9.75 -18.36
C PRO A 271 -1.83 8.24 -18.46
N ALA A 272 -0.71 7.76 -19.01
CA ALA A 272 -0.45 6.33 -19.16
C ALA A 272 -0.18 5.68 -17.81
N MET A 273 0.49 6.38 -16.88
CA MET A 273 0.72 5.87 -15.52
C MET A 273 -0.59 5.70 -14.73
N LEU A 274 -1.54 6.64 -14.85
CA LEU A 274 -2.89 6.50 -14.27
C LEU A 274 -3.60 5.24 -14.77
N ARG A 275 -3.48 4.93 -16.08
CA ARG A 275 -4.04 3.70 -16.65
C ARG A 275 -3.32 2.46 -16.15
N GLY A 276 -2.00 2.47 -16.07
CA GLY A 276 -1.19 1.36 -15.56
C GLY A 276 -1.54 1.00 -14.10
N ALA A 277 -1.65 2.01 -13.24
CA ALA A 277 -2.09 1.81 -11.85
C ALA A 277 -3.51 1.23 -11.77
N ALA A 278 -4.47 1.77 -12.54
CA ALA A 278 -5.83 1.22 -12.56
C ALA A 278 -5.87 -0.24 -13.08
N LEU A 279 -5.08 -0.54 -14.11
CA LEU A 279 -4.93 -1.89 -14.65
C LEU A 279 -4.38 -2.87 -13.60
N ARG A 280 -3.34 -2.50 -12.84
CA ARG A 280 -2.78 -3.35 -11.77
C ARG A 280 -3.86 -3.86 -10.82
N PHE A 281 -4.71 -2.96 -10.34
CA PHE A 281 -5.75 -3.30 -9.37
C PHE A 281 -6.93 -4.02 -10.01
N TRP A 282 -7.32 -3.65 -11.23
CA TRP A 282 -8.33 -4.40 -11.97
C TRP A 282 -7.89 -5.86 -12.17
N LEU A 283 -6.67 -6.07 -12.66
CA LEU A 283 -6.09 -7.38 -12.90
C LEU A 283 -5.96 -8.21 -11.62
N SER A 284 -5.54 -7.59 -10.51
CA SER A 284 -5.46 -8.26 -9.20
C SER A 284 -6.83 -8.74 -8.73
N ARG A 285 -7.87 -7.89 -8.84
CA ARG A 285 -9.24 -8.27 -8.46
C ARG A 285 -9.84 -9.33 -9.38
N LEU A 286 -9.58 -9.26 -10.69
CA LEU A 286 -9.98 -10.30 -11.64
C LEU A 286 -9.36 -11.65 -11.29
N TYR A 287 -8.06 -11.65 -10.97
CA TYR A 287 -7.35 -12.86 -10.58
C TYR A 287 -7.93 -13.47 -9.32
N ASP A 288 -8.10 -12.68 -8.26
CA ASP A 288 -8.66 -13.17 -6.99
C ASP A 288 -10.14 -13.60 -7.13
N PHE A 289 -10.90 -12.97 -8.03
CA PHE A 289 -12.31 -13.29 -8.29
C PHE A 289 -12.49 -14.60 -9.07
N PHE A 290 -11.73 -14.82 -10.14
CA PHE A 290 -11.88 -16.00 -11.01
C PHE A 290 -10.99 -17.18 -10.62
N LEU A 291 -9.87 -16.92 -9.96
CA LEU A 291 -8.88 -17.92 -9.54
C LEU A 291 -8.64 -17.85 -8.02
N PRO A 292 -9.69 -17.98 -7.18
CA PRO A 292 -9.53 -17.92 -5.74
C PRO A 292 -8.66 -19.07 -5.23
N ARG A 293 -7.77 -18.77 -4.28
CA ARG A 293 -6.91 -19.82 -3.69
C ARG A 293 -7.78 -20.77 -2.85
N PRO A 294 -7.55 -22.11 -2.92
CA PRO A 294 -8.39 -23.11 -2.24
C PRO A 294 -8.57 -22.91 -0.72
N ALA A 295 -7.65 -22.22 -0.06
CA ALA A 295 -7.65 -21.99 1.39
C ALA A 295 -8.20 -20.62 1.83
N GLN A 296 -8.49 -19.72 0.89
CA GLN A 296 -8.97 -18.38 1.23
C GLN A 296 -10.50 -18.36 1.34
N THR A 297 -10.99 -18.14 2.56
CA THR A 297 -12.40 -17.78 2.84
C THR A 297 -12.70 -16.31 2.47
N LEU A 298 -11.92 -15.73 1.54
CA LEU A 298 -12.07 -14.34 1.15
C LEU A 298 -13.31 -14.18 0.27
N LYS A 299 -14.08 -13.13 0.55
CA LYS A 299 -14.97 -12.56 -0.45
C LYS A 299 -14.10 -11.67 -1.34
N PRO A 300 -13.82 -12.05 -2.60
CA PRO A 300 -12.99 -11.24 -3.49
C PRO A 300 -13.62 -9.84 -3.64
N HIS A 301 -12.76 -8.82 -3.74
CA HIS A 301 -13.22 -7.47 -4.05
C HIS A 301 -13.87 -7.44 -5.44
N ASP A 302 -14.90 -6.61 -5.58
CA ASP A 302 -15.56 -6.39 -6.86
C ASP A 302 -14.56 -5.84 -7.90
N PRO A 303 -14.27 -6.61 -8.98
CA PRO A 303 -13.36 -6.18 -10.03
C PRO A 303 -13.93 -5.02 -10.86
N THR A 304 -15.25 -4.88 -10.96
CA THR A 304 -15.90 -3.86 -11.81
C THR A 304 -15.58 -2.44 -11.35
N HIS A 305 -15.24 -2.23 -10.08
CA HIS A 305 -14.83 -0.92 -9.59
C HIS A 305 -13.57 -0.40 -10.30
N PHE A 306 -12.51 -1.20 -10.39
CA PHE A 306 -11.29 -0.79 -11.09
C PHE A 306 -11.41 -0.85 -12.61
N GLU A 307 -12.33 -1.66 -13.14
CA GLU A 307 -12.75 -1.56 -14.55
C GLU A 307 -13.31 -0.16 -14.86
N ARG A 308 -14.25 0.33 -14.04
CA ARG A 308 -14.82 1.68 -14.18
C ARG A 308 -13.74 2.75 -14.07
N VAL A 309 -12.86 2.66 -13.08
CA VAL A 309 -11.73 3.61 -12.94
C VAL A 309 -10.87 3.60 -14.19
N LEU A 310 -10.45 2.43 -14.68
CA LEU A 310 -9.62 2.32 -15.88
C LEU A 310 -10.31 2.90 -17.12
N LEU A 311 -11.61 2.63 -17.30
CA LEU A 311 -12.41 3.20 -18.39
C LEU A 311 -12.43 4.74 -18.34
N GLN A 312 -12.57 5.32 -17.15
CA GLN A 312 -12.53 6.78 -16.97
C GLN A 312 -11.14 7.38 -17.23
N ARG A 313 -10.06 6.59 -17.19
CA ARG A 313 -8.70 7.02 -17.56
C ARG A 313 -8.38 6.90 -19.07
N GLN A 314 -9.33 6.40 -19.86
CA GLN A 314 -9.21 6.37 -21.32
C GLN A 314 -9.67 7.69 -21.97
N GLY A 315 -10.37 8.56 -21.24
CA GLY A 315 -10.84 9.86 -21.75
C GLY A 315 -9.83 10.98 -21.58
N ASP A 316 -10.10 12.13 -22.20
CA ASP A 316 -9.19 13.28 -22.27
C ASP A 316 -9.25 14.20 -21.03
N ALA A 317 -10.22 14.01 -20.14
CA ALA A 317 -10.45 14.86 -18.97
C ALA A 317 -9.60 14.42 -17.75
N LEU A 318 -8.28 14.38 -17.92
CA LEU A 318 -7.34 14.10 -16.83
C LEU A 318 -6.78 15.39 -16.25
N VAL A 319 -6.57 15.41 -14.93
CA VAL A 319 -5.89 16.52 -14.25
C VAL A 319 -4.39 16.40 -14.50
N PRO A 320 -3.72 17.41 -15.08
CA PRO A 320 -2.29 17.37 -15.32
C PRO A 320 -1.51 17.49 -14.00
N LEU A 321 -0.26 17.00 -13.99
CA LEU A 321 0.65 17.25 -12.87
C LEU A 321 0.98 18.76 -12.79
N PRO A 322 1.03 19.35 -11.58
CA PRO A 322 1.27 20.78 -11.34
C PRO A 322 2.71 21.18 -11.66
#